data_AF-A0AAD4T472-F1
#
_entry.id   AF-A0AAD4T472-F1
#
_cell.length_a   1.000
_cell.length_b   1.000
_cell.length_c   1.000
_cell.angle_alpha   90.00
_cell.angle_beta   90.00
_cell.angle_gamma   90.00
#
_symmetry.space_group_name_H-M   'P 1'
#
loop_
_entity.id
_entity.type
_entity.pdbx_description
1 polymer ?
#
loop_
_entity_poly.entity_id
_entity_poly.type
_entity_poly.pdbx_seq_one_letter_code
_entity_poly.pdbx_strand_id
1 'polypeptide(L)' 'MKNISLEVVREKLLDHIHQEIPYTLEHRLIDWKDLKDGSLRIEQHLIVSKPSRRRILIGEKGSKIG' A
#
# COMPACT_ATOMS: atom_id res chain seq x y z
N MET A 1 2.74 -2.42 16.67
CA MET A 1 3.59 -1.96 15.55
C MET A 1 3.07 -2.38 14.17
N LYS A 2 2.70 -3.64 13.92
CA LYS A 2 2.18 -4.10 12.60
C LYS A 2 0.97 -3.30 12.08
N ASN A 3 0.04 -2.91 12.96
CA ASN A 3 -1.13 -2.11 12.57
C ASN A 3 -0.77 -0.69 12.12
N ILE A 4 0.26 -0.08 12.73
CA ILE A 4 0.70 1.29 12.41
C ILE A 4 1.23 1.34 10.98
N SER A 5 2.04 0.34 10.58
CA SER A 5 2.52 0.23 9.20
C SER A 5 1.38 0.07 8.18
N LEU A 6 0.29 -0.59 8.58
CA LEU A 6 -0.89 -0.74 7.73
C LEU A 6 -1.66 0.57 7.57
N GLU A 7 -1.79 1.35 8.64
CA GLU A 7 -2.46 2.67 8.63
C GLU A 7 -1.65 3.73 7.89
N VAL A 8 -0.32 3.78 8.08
CA VAL A 8 0.55 4.74 7.37
C VAL A 8 0.45 4.57 5.85
N VAL A 9 0.43 3.33 5.36
CA VAL A 9 0.22 3.07 3.92
C VAL A 9 -1.19 3.45 3.48
N ARG A 10 -2.20 3.22 4.32
CA ARG A 10 -3.59 3.62 4.05
C ARG A 10 -3.75 5.13 3.95
N GLU A 11 -3.10 5.88 4.84
CA GLU A 11 -3.10 7.33 4.85
C GLU A 11 -2.44 7.89 3.59
N LYS A 12 -1.26 7.39 3.22
CA LYS A 12 -0.60 7.77 1.96
C LYS A 12 -1.44 7.44 0.75
N LEU A 13 -2.15 6.32 0.76
CA LEU A 13 -3.09 5.95 -0.29
C LEU A 13 -4.28 6.90 -0.37
N LEU A 14 -4.88 7.28 0.76
CA LEU A 14 -5.99 8.26 0.80
C LEU A 14 -5.58 9.63 0.27
N ASP A 15 -4.42 10.12 0.67
CA ASP A 15 -3.87 11.39 0.21
C ASP A 15 -3.73 11.42 -1.32
N HIS A 16 -3.27 10.30 -1.89
CA HIS A 16 -3.14 10.17 -3.33
C HIS A 16 -4.48 9.87 -4.03
N ILE A 17 -5.43 9.21 -3.40
CA ILE A 17 -6.71 8.83 -4.00
C ILE A 17 -7.78 9.75 -3.40
N HIS A 18 -7.94 10.94 -3.99
CA HIS A 18 -8.68 12.05 -3.41
C HIS A 18 -10.13 11.77 -2.96
N GLN A 19 -10.80 10.67 -3.33
CA GLN A 19 -12.22 10.51 -2.98
C GLN A 19 -12.74 9.11 -2.61
N GLU A 20 -12.15 7.97 -2.99
CA GLU A 20 -12.65 6.67 -2.52
C GLU A 20 -11.55 5.60 -2.49
N ILE A 21 -11.18 5.11 -1.30
CA ILE A 21 -10.57 3.78 -1.23
C ILE A 21 -11.68 2.81 -1.61
N PRO A 22 -11.48 1.95 -2.62
CA PRO A 22 -12.46 0.93 -2.89
C PRO A 22 -12.62 0.01 -1.67
N TYR A 23 -13.86 -0.17 -1.20
CA TYR A 23 -14.22 -1.14 -0.14
C TYR A 23 -13.67 -2.56 -0.36
N THR A 24 -13.25 -2.86 -1.58
CA THR A 24 -12.65 -4.13 -2.01
C THR A 24 -11.11 -4.11 -2.03
N LEU A 25 -10.46 -3.14 -1.39
CA LEU A 25 -9.01 -3.13 -1.23
C LEU A 25 -8.62 -3.98 -0.03
N GLU A 26 -8.01 -5.13 -0.32
CA GLU A 26 -7.47 -6.01 0.70
C GLU A 26 -5.98 -5.65 0.89
N HIS A 27 -5.62 -5.25 2.10
CA HIS A 27 -4.24 -4.93 2.46
C HIS A 27 -3.71 -6.02 3.39
N ARG A 28 -2.70 -6.77 2.93
CA ARG A 28 -2.05 -7.83 3.71
C ARG A 28 -0.58 -7.54 3.94
N LEU A 29 -0.14 -7.65 5.19
CA LEU A 29 1.27 -7.71 5.53
C LEU A 29 1.76 -9.14 5.24
N ILE A 30 2.68 -9.27 4.28
CA ILE A 30 3.21 -10.57 3.85
C ILE A 30 4.47 -10.93 4.63
N ASP A 31 5.34 -9.94 4.86
CA ASP A 31 6.62 -10.20 5.50
C ASP A 31 7.06 -9.03 6.37
N TRP A 32 7.75 -9.36 7.45
CA TRP A 32 8.36 -8.41 8.37
C TRP A 32 9.72 -8.99 8.77
N LYS A 33 10.79 -8.45 8.19
CA LYS A 33 12.15 -8.94 8.40
C LYS A 33 13.06 -7.83 8.84
N ASP A 34 13.67 -8.04 10.00
CA ASP A 34 14.82 -7.30 10.46
C ASP A 34 16.05 -7.80 9.70
N LEU A 35 16.64 -6.94 8.89
CA LEU A 35 17.83 -7.21 8.10
C LEU A 35 19.08 -7.08 8.97
N LYS A 36 20.15 -7.77 8.57
CA LYS A 36 21.40 -7.85 9.36
C LYS A 36 22.13 -6.50 9.48
N ASP A 37 21.81 -5.55 8.61
CA ASP A 37 22.31 -4.17 8.66
C ASP A 37 21.50 -3.27 9.62
N GLY A 38 20.52 -3.83 10.32
CA GLY A 38 19.62 -3.09 11.21
C GLY A 38 18.45 -2.40 10.49
N SER A 39 18.35 -2.55 9.17
CA SER A 39 17.20 -2.05 8.42
C SER A 39 16.00 -2.98 8.59
N LEU A 40 14.80 -2.40 8.47
CA LEU A 40 13.55 -3.15 8.58
C LEU A 40 12.88 -3.24 7.22
N ARG A 41 12.73 -4.46 6.69
CA ARG A 41 11.97 -4.72 5.48
C ARG A 41 10.55 -5.13 5.84
N ILE A 42 9.60 -4.30 5.39
CA ILE A 42 8.17 -4.56 5.54
C ILE A 42 7.61 -4.82 4.13
N GLU A 43 7.04 -6.00 3.91
CA GLU A 43 6.40 -6.34 2.65
C GLU A 43 4.88 -6.35 2.79
N GLN A 44 4.22 -5.51 2.00
CA GLN A 44 2.79 -5.29 2.04
C GLN A 44 2.19 -5.47 0.65
N HIS A 45 1.13 -6.26 0.56
CA HIS A 45 0.40 -6.49 -0.68
C HIS A 45 -0.94 -5.77 -0.64
N LEU A 46 -1.19 -4.99 -1.68
CA LEU A 46 -2.44 -4.25 -1.92
C LEU A 46 -3.19 -4.94 -3.06
N ILE A 47 -4.22 -5.70 -2.72
CA ILE A 47 -4.99 -6.49 -3.67
C ILE A 47 -6.29 -5.74 -3.98
N VAL A 48 -6.54 -5.51 -5.27
CA VAL A 48 -7.77 -4.89 -5.75
C VAL A 48 -8.48 -5.77 -6.77
N SER A 49 -9.79 -5.91 -6.60
CA SER A 49 -10.63 -6.77 -7.46
C SER A 49 -10.85 -6.20 -8.86
N LYS A 50 -10.75 -4.87 -9.06
CA LYS A 50 -10.96 -4.22 -10.36
C LYS A 50 -9.67 -3.60 -10.91
N PRO A 51 -9.29 -3.87 -12.17
CA PRO A 51 -8.09 -3.31 -12.80
C PRO A 51 -8.17 -1.80 -13.07
N SER A 52 -9.37 -1.21 -13.17
CA SER A 52 -9.55 0.24 -13.25
C SER A 52 -9.02 0.96 -12.00
N ARG A 53 -9.22 0.36 -10.82
CA ARG A 53 -8.75 0.88 -9.53
C ARG A 53 -7.24 0.72 -9.38
N ARG A 54 -6.66 -0.33 -9.97
CA ARG A 54 -5.20 -0.53 -10.02
C ARG A 54 -4.49 0.63 -10.73
N ARG A 55 -5.05 1.14 -11.84
CA ARG A 55 -4.48 2.30 -12.55
C ARG A 55 -4.49 3.57 -11.71
N ILE A 56 -5.54 3.78 -10.91
CA ILE A 56 -5.63 4.94 -10.01
C ILE A 56 -4.58 4.85 -8.89
N LEU A 57 -4.38 3.65 -8.34
CA LEU A 57 -3.39 3.35 -7.31
C LEU A 57 -1.94 3.54 -7.79
N ILE A 58 -1.64 3.06 -8.99
CA ILE A 58 -0.31 3.18 -9.60
C ILE A 58 -0.01 4.64 -10.00
N GLY A 59 -1.06 5.41 -10.32
CA GLY A 59 -0.91 6.74 -10.91
C GLY A 59 -0.44 6.68 -12.36
N GLU A 60 -0.38 7.82 -13.03
CA GLU A 60 0.14 7.89 -14.39
C GLU A 60 1.64 7.51 -14.38
N LYS A 61 2.02 6.50 -15.17
CA LYS A 61 3.40 5.98 -15.25
C LYS A 61 4.05 5.54 -13.92
N GLY A 62 3.28 5.23 -12.88
CA GLY A 62 3.83 4.78 -11.60
C GLY A 62 4.19 5.91 -10.62
N SER A 63 3.81 7.16 -10.90
CA SER A 63 4.23 8.31 -10.09
C SER A 63 3.74 8.30 -8.63
N LYS A 64 2.85 7.38 -8.25
CA LYS A 64 2.26 7.31 -6.91
C LYS A 64 2.85 6.22 -6.02
N ILE A 65 3.70 5.36 -6.57
CA ILE A 65 4.30 4.22 -5.85
C ILE A 65 5.83 4.14 -6.01
N GLY A 66 6.43 5.05 -6.79
CA GLY A 66 7.88 5.22 -6.91
C GLY A 66 8.44 6.17 -5.86
#